data_AF-A0A1I7YAP9-F1
#
_entry.id   AF-A0A1I7YAP9-F1
#
_cell.length_a   1.000
_cell.length_b   1.000
_cell.length_c   1.000
_cell.angle_alpha   90.00
_cell.angle_beta   90.00
_cell.angle_gamma   90.00
#
_symmetry.space_group_name_H-M   'P 1'
#
loop_
_entity.id
_entity.type
_entity.pdbx_description
1 polymer ?
#
loop_
_entity_poly.entity_id
_entity_poly.type
_entity_poly.pdbx_seq_one_letter_code
_entity_poly.pdbx_strand_id
1 'polypeptide(L)'
;MESLGLDSQMADNTPKVSAAASCTVSYFVEGRILRAGDAGAAMDPLAANGLATALWSGSQSAQAAVALTQGNPEPARAYEKDYLLGLVRHLNSQHALYGMEQRYAAQPFWQRRHRALE
;
A
#
# COMPACT_ATOMS: atom_id res chain seq x y z
N MET A 1 22.82 -21.09 0.23
CA MET A 1 22.53 -19.69 -0.15
C MET A 1 23.30 -18.85 0.84
N GLU A 2 24.35 -18.15 0.40
CA GLU A 2 25.17 -17.31 1.30
C GLU A 2 24.42 -16.02 1.59
N SER A 3 24.42 -15.58 2.86
CA SER A 3 23.85 -14.28 3.25
C SER A 3 24.65 -13.16 2.62
N LEU A 4 23.97 -12.08 2.19
CA LEU A 4 24.64 -10.85 1.75
C LEU A 4 25.28 -10.06 2.92
N GLY A 5 25.21 -10.56 4.15
CA GLY A 5 25.76 -9.89 5.34
C GLY A 5 24.98 -8.64 5.74
N LEU A 6 23.76 -8.49 5.24
CA LEU A 6 22.89 -7.35 5.58
C LEU A 6 22.43 -7.42 7.04
N ASP A 7 22.28 -8.63 7.59
CA ASP A 7 21.87 -8.86 8.97
C ASP A 7 22.87 -8.30 9.99
N SER A 8 24.17 -8.53 9.78
CA SER A 8 25.22 -7.99 10.64
C SER A 8 25.35 -6.47 10.51
N GLN A 9 25.24 -5.92 9.31
CA GLN A 9 25.21 -4.46 9.11
C GLN A 9 23.97 -3.80 9.71
N MET A 10 22.80 -4.44 9.66
CA MET A 10 21.56 -3.90 10.21
C MET A 10 21.49 -4.04 11.73
N ALA A 11 22.13 -5.05 12.32
CA ALA A 11 22.12 -5.31 13.76
C ALA A 11 22.72 -4.15 14.58
N ASP A 12 23.71 -3.44 14.03
CA ASP A 12 24.35 -2.30 14.70
C ASP A 12 23.52 -1.01 14.61
N ASN A 13 22.43 -1.01 13.83
CA ASN A 13 21.57 0.16 13.68
C ASN A 13 20.44 0.16 14.71
N THR A 14 20.29 1.26 15.45
CA THR A 14 19.12 1.46 16.32
C THR A 14 17.84 1.52 15.48
N PRO A 15 16.77 0.79 15.85
CA PRO A 15 15.49 0.83 15.13
C PRO A 15 14.95 2.27 15.07
N LYS A 16 14.56 2.70 13.87
CA LYS A 16 13.87 3.96 13.66
C LYS A 16 12.37 3.71 13.60
N VAL A 17 11.61 4.47 14.38
CA VAL A 17 10.15 4.45 14.34
C VAL A 17 9.64 5.55 13.42
N SER A 18 8.63 5.23 12.63
CA SER A 18 7.87 6.17 11.82
C SER A 18 6.38 5.96 12.05
N ALA A 19 5.58 6.97 11.72
CA ALA A 19 4.14 6.80 11.74
C ALA A 19 3.72 5.76 10.69
N ALA A 20 2.82 4.86 11.07
CA ALA A 20 2.11 3.96 10.15
C ALA A 20 1.16 4.78 9.27
N ALA A 21 1.68 5.50 8.29
CA ALA A 21 0.89 6.30 7.37
C ALA A 21 0.51 5.48 6.13
N SER A 22 -0.73 5.63 5.68
CA SER A 22 -1.14 5.19 4.35
C SER A 22 -0.92 6.35 3.37
N CYS A 23 -0.27 6.09 2.24
CA CYS A 23 -0.09 7.06 1.15
C CYS A 23 -0.23 6.38 -0.22
N THR A 24 -0.57 7.16 -1.23
CA THR A 24 -0.74 6.66 -2.59
C THR A 24 -0.29 7.70 -3.60
N VAL A 25 0.02 7.24 -4.81
CA VAL A 25 0.35 8.09 -5.96
C VAL A 25 -0.90 8.69 -6.59
N SER A 26 -0.74 9.81 -7.30
CA SER A 26 -1.86 10.43 -8.03
C SER A 26 -2.35 9.58 -9.21
N TYR A 27 -1.46 8.81 -9.85
CA TYR A 27 -1.76 7.99 -11.02
C TYR A 27 -1.05 6.63 -10.92
N PHE A 28 -1.81 5.54 -10.99
CA PHE A 28 -1.24 4.20 -11.04
C PHE A 28 -0.72 3.85 -12.43
N VAL A 29 -1.32 4.45 -13.46
CA VAL A 29 -0.92 4.30 -14.85
C VAL A 29 -0.60 5.68 -15.44
N GLU A 30 0.61 5.85 -15.95
CA GLU A 30 1.08 7.10 -16.57
C GLU A 30 1.78 6.78 -17.89
N GLY A 31 1.03 6.87 -18.98
CA GLY A 31 1.50 6.47 -20.31
C GLY A 31 1.84 4.97 -20.36
N ARG A 32 3.14 4.64 -20.30
CA ARG A 32 3.66 3.27 -20.29
C ARG A 32 4.30 2.87 -18.95
N ILE A 33 4.13 3.69 -17.92
CA ILE A 33 4.59 3.41 -16.56
C ILE A 33 3.40 2.87 -15.76
N LEU A 34 3.56 1.69 -15.17
CA LEU A 34 2.59 1.09 -14.26
C LEU A 34 3.25 0.91 -12.89
N ARG A 35 2.61 1.43 -11.85
CA ARG A 35 3.11 1.36 -10.48
C ARG A 35 2.47 0.20 -9.75
N ALA A 36 3.26 -0.64 -9.11
CA ALA A 36 2.82 -1.82 -8.37
C ALA A 36 3.47 -1.87 -6.98
N GLY A 37 2.84 -2.59 -6.05
CA GLY A 37 3.24 -2.65 -4.64
C GLY A 37 3.39 -1.25 -4.04
N ASP A 38 4.45 -1.07 -3.25
CA ASP A 38 4.76 0.17 -2.54
C ASP A 38 5.07 1.35 -3.48
N ALA A 39 5.38 1.10 -4.76
CA ALA A 39 5.52 2.17 -5.75
C ALA A 39 4.18 2.82 -6.12
N GLY A 40 3.05 2.13 -5.87
CA GLY A 40 1.70 2.67 -6.08
C GLY A 40 1.04 3.15 -4.78
N ALA A 41 1.11 2.34 -3.73
CA ALA A 41 0.62 2.74 -2.41
C ALA A 41 1.38 2.04 -1.30
N ALA A 42 1.74 2.78 -0.26
CA ALA A 42 2.16 2.22 1.02
C ALA A 42 0.95 2.30 1.98
N MET A 43 0.60 1.18 2.60
CA MET A 43 -0.57 1.08 3.47
C MET A 43 -0.16 0.87 4.92
N ASP A 44 -0.96 1.37 5.85
CA ASP A 44 -0.85 1.06 7.26
C ASP A 44 -0.82 -0.47 7.47
N PRO A 45 0.19 -1.00 8.21
CA PRO A 45 0.41 -2.43 8.32
C PRO A 45 -0.63 -3.14 9.22
N LEU A 46 -1.61 -2.44 9.79
CA LEU A 46 -2.62 -2.99 10.71
C LEU A 46 -3.24 -4.32 10.26
N ALA A 47 -3.47 -4.50 8.96
CA ALA A 47 -4.09 -5.69 8.39
C ALA A 47 -3.13 -6.60 7.61
N ALA A 48 -1.82 -6.36 7.65
CA ALA A 48 -0.78 -7.16 6.96
C ALA A 48 -1.02 -7.37 5.44
N ASN A 49 -1.68 -6.42 4.77
CA ASN A 49 -2.09 -6.54 3.36
C ASN A 49 -0.99 -6.17 2.34
N GLY A 50 0.16 -5.65 2.79
CA GLY A 50 1.19 -5.10 1.90
C GLY A 50 1.72 -6.12 0.89
N LEU A 51 2.16 -7.29 1.36
CA LEU A 51 2.72 -8.34 0.48
C LEU A 51 1.67 -8.88 -0.50
N ALA A 52 0.45 -9.15 -0.02
CA ALA A 52 -0.64 -9.62 -0.87
C ALA A 52 -0.96 -8.60 -1.98
N THR A 53 -0.98 -7.31 -1.64
CA THR A 53 -1.20 -6.22 -2.59
C THR A 53 -0.06 -6.12 -3.59
N ALA A 54 1.19 -6.25 -3.15
CA ALA A 54 2.37 -6.25 -4.01
C ALA A 54 2.34 -7.39 -5.04
N LEU A 55 1.99 -8.61 -4.61
CA LEU A 55 1.90 -9.77 -5.49
C LEU A 55 0.77 -9.62 -6.52
N TRP A 56 -0.43 -9.25 -6.06
CA TRP A 56 -1.57 -9.03 -6.94
C TRP A 56 -1.29 -7.92 -7.95
N SER A 57 -0.85 -6.75 -7.48
CA SER A 57 -0.56 -5.60 -8.35
C SER A 57 0.60 -5.84 -9.31
N GLY A 58 1.63 -6.58 -8.89
CA GLY A 58 2.71 -7.02 -9.77
C GLY A 58 2.20 -7.89 -10.92
N SER A 59 1.30 -8.83 -10.63
CA SER A 59 0.69 -9.68 -11.66
C SER A 59 -0.20 -8.88 -12.63
N GLN A 60 -1.09 -8.04 -12.10
CA GLN A 60 -2.01 -7.24 -12.92
C GLN A 60 -1.28 -6.20 -13.78
N SER A 61 -0.29 -5.51 -13.21
CA SER A 61 0.51 -4.53 -13.95
C SER A 61 1.34 -5.16 -15.06
N ALA A 62 1.86 -6.39 -14.86
CA ALA A 62 2.56 -7.12 -15.91
C ALA A 62 1.63 -7.47 -17.08
N GLN A 63 0.41 -7.96 -16.81
CA GLN A 63 -0.59 -8.23 -17.86
C GLN A 63 -0.98 -6.95 -18.61
N ALA A 64 -1.18 -5.86 -17.88
CA ALA A 64 -1.48 -4.56 -18.47
C ALA A 64 -0.33 -4.00 -19.31
N ALA A 65 0.92 -4.18 -18.87
CA ALA A 65 2.10 -3.78 -19.64
C ALA A 65 2.14 -4.50 -21.00
N VAL A 66 1.91 -5.81 -21.03
CA VAL A 66 1.85 -6.59 -22.28
C VAL A 66 0.76 -6.07 -23.21
N ALA A 67 -0.45 -5.84 -22.71
CA ALA A 67 -1.55 -5.29 -23.51
C ALA A 67 -1.23 -3.90 -24.08
N LEU A 68 -0.57 -3.04 -23.30
CA LEU A 68 -0.13 -1.71 -23.76
C LEU A 68 0.90 -1.80 -24.89
N THR A 69 1.80 -2.78 -24.88
CA THR A 69 2.71 -3.00 -26.03
C THR A 69 1.99 -3.37 -27.32
N GLN A 70 0.79 -3.93 -27.20
CA GLN A 70 -0.09 -4.30 -28.32
C GLN A 70 -1.08 -3.17 -28.66
N GLY A 71 -0.98 -2.01 -27.99
CA GLY A 71 -1.85 -0.87 -28.22
C GLY A 71 -3.23 -0.97 -27.54
N ASN A 72 -3.43 -1.92 -26.62
CA ASN A 72 -4.67 -2.08 -25.87
C ASN A 72 -4.56 -1.48 -24.45
N PRO A 73 -5.20 -0.34 -24.16
CA PRO A 73 -5.13 0.32 -22.86
C PRO A 73 -6.11 -0.23 -21.82
N GLU A 74 -7.08 -1.06 -22.20
CA GLU A 74 -8.18 -1.47 -21.31
C GLU A 74 -7.70 -2.21 -20.06
N PRO A 75 -6.74 -3.17 -20.13
CA PRO A 75 -6.25 -3.82 -18.91
C PRO A 75 -5.54 -2.88 -17.95
N ALA A 76 -4.88 -1.82 -18.45
CA ALA A 76 -4.25 -0.81 -17.60
C ALA A 76 -5.30 0.05 -16.87
N ARG A 77 -6.37 0.46 -17.58
CA ARG A 77 -7.51 1.18 -16.97
C ARG A 77 -8.23 0.32 -15.92
N ALA A 78 -8.44 -0.96 -16.22
CA ALA A 78 -9.04 -1.90 -15.27
C ALA A 78 -8.15 -2.07 -14.03
N TYR A 79 -6.83 -2.22 -14.22
CA TYR A 79 -5.87 -2.31 -13.13
C TYR A 79 -5.93 -1.08 -12.20
N GLU A 80 -5.88 0.14 -12.76
CA GLU A 80 -5.97 1.37 -11.97
C GLU A 80 -7.28 1.46 -11.19
N LYS A 81 -8.42 1.18 -11.85
CA LYS A 81 -9.73 1.16 -11.22
C LYS A 81 -9.79 0.16 -10.05
N ASP A 82 -9.34 -1.07 -10.27
CA ASP A 82 -9.40 -2.13 -9.26
C ASP A 82 -8.50 -1.82 -8.07
N TYR A 83 -7.32 -1.22 -8.31
CA TYR A 83 -6.43 -0.79 -7.25
C TYR A 83 -7.08 0.31 -6.39
N LEU A 84 -7.64 1.34 -7.03
CA LEU A 84 -8.32 2.44 -6.32
C LEU A 84 -9.49 1.94 -5.49
N LEU A 85 -10.32 1.02 -6.03
CA LEU A 85 -11.39 0.39 -5.28
C LEU A 85 -10.87 -0.44 -4.10
N GLY A 86 -9.75 -1.14 -4.28
CA GLY A 86 -9.06 -1.86 -3.20
C GLY A 86 -8.58 -0.93 -2.09
N LEU A 87 -8.00 0.22 -2.46
CA LEU A 87 -7.51 1.21 -1.51
C LEU A 87 -8.65 1.81 -0.69
N VAL A 88 -9.79 2.14 -1.31
CA VAL A 88 -10.98 2.62 -0.59
C VAL A 88 -11.47 1.58 0.43
N ARG A 89 -11.54 0.30 0.04
CA ARG A 89 -11.92 -0.78 0.97
C ARG A 89 -10.94 -0.95 2.12
N HIS A 90 -9.64 -0.80 1.83
CA HIS A 90 -8.59 -0.87 2.84
C HIS A 90 -8.73 0.28 3.86
N LEU A 91 -8.84 1.52 3.40
CA LEU A 91 -8.97 2.70 4.26
C LEU A 91 -10.22 2.64 5.14
N ASN A 92 -11.35 2.17 4.59
CA ASN A 92 -12.58 1.97 5.37
C ASN A 92 -12.39 0.92 6.47
N SER A 93 -11.77 -0.23 6.14
CA SER A 93 -11.48 -1.28 7.12
C SER A 93 -10.50 -0.79 8.20
N GLN A 94 -9.46 -0.07 7.80
CA GLN A 94 -8.47 0.53 8.69
C GLN A 94 -9.14 1.51 9.67
N HIS A 95 -9.99 2.40 9.16
CA HIS A 95 -10.72 3.36 9.98
C HIS A 95 -11.66 2.67 10.97
N ALA A 96 -12.41 1.66 10.52
CA ALA A 96 -13.30 0.88 11.38
C ALA A 96 -12.52 0.16 12.50
N LEU A 97 -11.42 -0.51 12.19
CA LEU A 97 -10.59 -1.21 13.17
C LEU A 97 -10.00 -0.26 14.20
N TYR A 98 -9.50 0.91 13.77
CA TYR A 98 -9.01 1.90 14.72
C TYR A 98 -10.14 2.46 15.61
N GLY A 99 -11.32 2.74 15.03
CA GLY A 99 -12.48 3.23 15.78
C GLY A 99 -13.03 2.25 16.83
N MET A 100 -12.72 0.96 16.73
CA MET A 100 -13.13 -0.04 17.73
C MET A 100 -12.31 0.02 19.03
N GLU A 101 -11.08 0.54 18.99
CA GLU A 101 -10.20 0.58 20.17
C GLU A 101 -10.47 1.82 21.02
N GLN A 102 -11.09 1.65 22.18
CA GLN A 102 -11.46 2.76 23.05
C GLN A 102 -10.58 2.90 24.30
N ARG A 103 -9.76 1.91 24.65
CA ARG A 103 -8.93 1.91 25.88
C ARG A 103 -7.93 3.07 25.91
N TYR A 104 -7.52 3.55 24.74
CA TYR A 104 -6.49 4.56 24.58
C TYR A 104 -6.99 5.84 23.89
N ALA A 105 -8.30 6.10 23.89
CA ALA A 105 -8.91 7.21 23.15
C ALA A 105 -8.33 8.60 23.48
N ALA A 106 -7.78 8.80 24.69
CA ALA A 106 -7.16 10.06 25.09
C ALA A 106 -5.72 10.25 24.55
N GLN A 107 -5.09 9.22 23.99
CA GLN A 107 -3.71 9.28 23.51
C GLN A 107 -3.64 9.92 22.11
N PRO A 108 -2.64 10.78 21.81
CA PRO A 108 -2.57 11.51 20.54
C PRO A 108 -2.58 10.62 19.29
N PHE A 109 -2.01 9.41 19.37
CA PHE A 109 -2.04 8.44 18.27
C PHE A 109 -3.46 8.03 17.88
N TRP A 110 -4.29 7.71 18.88
CA TRP A 110 -5.66 7.22 18.72
C TRP A 110 -6.63 8.34 18.39
N GLN A 111 -6.48 9.51 19.02
CA GLN A 111 -7.28 10.70 18.69
C GLN A 111 -7.24 11.06 17.21
N ARG A 112 -6.06 10.97 16.57
CA ARG A 112 -5.94 11.23 15.12
C ARG A 112 -6.67 10.20 14.27
N ARG A 113 -6.71 8.94 14.70
CA ARG A 113 -7.29 7.81 13.94
C ARG A 113 -8.78 7.57 14.19
N HIS A 114 -9.34 8.15 15.26
CA HIS A 114 -10.78 8.16 15.53
C HIS A 114 -11.53 9.29 14.81
N ARG A 115 -10.81 10.28 14.25
CA ARG A 115 -11.43 11.34 13.45
C ARG A 115 -11.96 10.74 12.15
N ALA A 116 -13.18 11.14 11.78
CA ALA A 116 -13.76 10.78 10.49
C ALA A 116 -12.82 11.17 9.33
N LEU A 117 -12.86 10.38 8.26
CA LEU A 117 -12.20 10.74 7.01
C LEU A 117 -12.92 11.97 6.43
N GLU A 118 -12.19 13.08 6.27
CA GLU A 118 -12.65 14.30 5.58
C GLU A 118 -12.50 14.19 4.06
#